data_AF-A0AAV7G2V1-F1
#
_entry.id   AF-A0AAV7G2V1-F1
#
_cell.length_a   1.000
_cell.length_b   1.000
_cell.length_c   1.000
_cell.angle_alpha   90.00
_cell.angle_beta   90.00
_cell.angle_gamma   90.00
#
_symmetry.space_group_name_H-M   'P 1'
#
loop_
_entity.id
_entity.type
_entity.pdbx_description
1 polymer ?
#
loop_
_entity_poly.entity_id
_entity_poly.type
_entity_poly.pdbx_seq_one_letter_code
_entity_poly.pdbx_strand_id
1 'polypeptide(L)'
;MAFENASPPLDEKAKRTRDLLASFYSTNTSGGGGGGGSSISPGRSAPADSINSPNFDSDLYMSILVQKLNLDGLLQKHVEMAAEIKNLDTDLQMLVYENYNKFISATDTIKRMKSNIVGMEANMEHLLNKIMSVQSKSDVVNKSLFEKREHIEKLHRTRNLLQKVQFIYDLPAQLGRCIKAEAYADAVRYFTGAKPIFEAYGDSSFQDCKRASEQAMDIVIQNLQEKLSSESVPIERRAEAVLLLKQLSFPVDNLKSKLLEKFEDCLLKFHNHSDEVELSESDGLPKARSMFLFMFSFRLVDVFMQLFECFQCSMHMNTWPVVVLKEIDCTYACEF
;
A
#
# COMPACT_ATOMS: atom_id res chain seq x y z
N MET A 1 10.76 24.23 3.25
CA MET A 1 9.86 24.83 2.25
C MET A 1 8.44 24.41 2.58
N ALA A 2 7.68 25.27 3.25
CA ALA A 2 6.25 25.08 3.46
C ALA A 2 5.53 26.12 2.59
N PHE A 3 4.71 25.65 1.64
CA PHE A 3 3.87 26.50 0.79
C PHE A 3 2.53 26.69 1.48
N GLU A 4 2.25 27.92 1.91
CA GLU A 4 0.96 28.34 2.42
C GLU A 4 0.11 28.83 1.24
N ASN A 5 -0.99 28.12 0.97
CA ASN A 5 -1.96 28.42 -0.08
C ASN A 5 -2.86 29.57 0.35
N ALA A 6 -2.67 30.76 -0.24
CA ALA A 6 -3.61 31.88 -0.13
C ALA A 6 -4.67 31.80 -1.25
N SER A 7 -5.93 31.54 -0.87
CA SER A 7 -7.10 31.57 -1.75
C SER A 7 -7.61 33.02 -1.99
N PRO A 8 -8.15 33.37 -3.18
CA PRO A 8 -8.50 34.75 -3.54
C PRO A 8 -9.87 35.23 -2.98
N PRO A 9 -10.13 36.56 -2.93
CA PRO A 9 -11.15 37.22 -2.10
C PRO A 9 -12.56 37.33 -2.74
N LEU A 10 -13.02 36.29 -3.43
CA LEU A 10 -14.30 36.34 -4.18
C LEU A 10 -15.53 35.89 -3.37
N ASP A 11 -15.33 35.25 -2.21
CA ASP A 11 -16.41 34.62 -1.44
C ASP A 11 -17.26 35.62 -0.63
N GLU A 12 -16.68 36.74 -0.20
CA GLU A 12 -17.35 37.75 0.62
C GLU A 12 -18.49 38.47 -0.10
N LYS A 13 -18.32 38.80 -1.38
CA LYS A 13 -19.37 39.47 -2.17
C LYS A 13 -20.53 38.51 -2.46
N ALA A 14 -20.22 37.24 -2.74
CA ALA A 14 -21.22 36.21 -2.97
C ALA A 14 -22.03 35.92 -1.70
N LYS A 15 -21.35 35.88 -0.54
CA LYS A 15 -21.98 35.70 0.78
C LYS A 15 -22.91 36.86 1.13
N ARG A 16 -22.47 38.12 0.97
CA ARG A 16 -23.32 39.30 1.18
C ARG A 16 -24.53 39.34 0.26
N THR A 17 -24.37 38.94 -0.99
CA THR A 17 -25.50 38.89 -1.95
C THR A 17 -26.49 37.81 -1.56
N ARG A 18 -26.02 36.64 -1.10
CA ARG A 18 -26.86 35.55 -0.61
C ARG A 18 -27.62 35.95 0.66
N ASP A 19 -26.98 36.64 1.60
CA ASP A 19 -27.61 37.10 2.84
C ASP A 19 -28.65 38.20 2.58
N LEU A 20 -28.37 39.12 1.64
CA LEU A 20 -29.35 40.10 1.16
C LEU A 20 -30.57 39.40 0.57
N LEU A 21 -30.37 38.45 -0.35
CA LEU A 21 -31.48 37.72 -0.97
C LEU A 21 -32.25 36.87 0.04
N ALA A 22 -31.57 36.22 0.99
CA ALA A 22 -32.22 35.48 2.07
C ALA A 22 -33.12 36.38 2.92
N SER A 23 -32.69 37.60 3.25
CA SER A 23 -33.54 38.54 4.00
C SER A 23 -34.83 38.96 3.27
N PHE A 24 -34.82 38.95 1.93
CA PHE A 24 -36.00 39.29 1.11
C PHE A 24 -36.96 38.11 0.91
N TYR A 25 -36.45 36.89 0.85
CA TYR A 25 -37.25 35.70 0.54
C TYR A 25 -37.58 34.81 1.75
N SER A 26 -36.82 34.89 2.85
CA SER A 26 -37.05 34.09 4.06
C SER A 26 -38.18 34.63 4.95
N THR A 27 -38.75 35.79 4.64
CA THR A 27 -39.89 36.37 5.38
C THR A 27 -41.22 35.69 5.08
N ASN A 28 -41.26 34.67 4.22
CA ASN A 28 -42.53 34.05 3.80
C ASN A 28 -42.52 32.52 3.76
N THR A 29 -41.83 31.86 4.69
CA THR A 29 -41.90 30.40 4.87
C THR A 29 -42.07 29.98 6.33
N SER A 30 -43.14 30.43 6.98
CA SER A 30 -43.82 29.70 8.07
C SER A 30 -45.15 30.39 8.39
N GLY A 31 -46.27 29.73 8.10
CA GLY A 31 -47.60 30.28 8.34
C GLY A 31 -47.93 30.44 9.83
N GLY A 32 -48.70 31.50 10.13
CA GLY A 32 -49.53 31.58 11.32
C GLY A 32 -49.37 32.84 12.16
N GLY A 33 -50.18 33.87 11.86
CA GLY A 33 -50.73 34.78 12.87
C GLY A 33 -49.97 36.07 13.17
N GLY A 34 -50.62 37.19 12.86
CA GLY A 34 -50.58 38.39 13.72
C GLY A 34 -49.51 39.44 13.40
N GLY A 35 -49.94 40.46 12.65
CA GLY A 35 -49.79 41.86 13.07
C GLY A 35 -48.40 42.50 13.02
N GLY A 36 -48.30 43.49 12.12
CA GLY A 36 -47.62 44.76 12.41
C GLY A 36 -46.16 44.83 11.97
N GLY A 37 -45.92 45.56 10.87
CA GLY A 37 -44.55 45.92 10.51
C GLY A 37 -44.32 46.43 9.09
N SER A 38 -45.26 47.18 8.51
CA SER A 38 -44.93 48.06 7.39
C SER A 38 -45.45 49.45 7.72
N SER A 39 -44.51 50.35 7.99
CA SER A 39 -44.69 51.79 8.10
C SER A 39 -45.24 52.33 6.78
N ILE A 40 -46.55 52.20 6.61
CA ILE A 40 -47.34 53.05 5.73
C ILE A 40 -47.42 54.37 6.48
N SER A 41 -46.62 55.35 6.04
CA SER A 41 -46.87 56.76 6.29
C SER A 41 -48.37 56.99 6.11
N PRO A 42 -49.12 57.59 7.06
CA PRO A 42 -50.53 57.84 6.87
C PRO A 42 -50.63 58.84 5.72
N GLY A 43 -50.87 58.31 4.52
CA GLY A 43 -51.32 59.10 3.40
C GLY A 43 -52.54 59.84 3.90
N ARG A 44 -52.45 61.17 3.92
CA ARG A 44 -53.63 62.04 3.86
C ARG A 44 -54.60 61.33 2.93
N SER A 45 -55.74 60.89 3.47
CA SER A 45 -56.86 60.40 2.68
C SER A 45 -56.99 61.38 1.53
N ALA A 46 -56.66 60.94 0.31
CA ALA A 46 -56.81 61.79 -0.85
C ALA A 46 -58.26 62.27 -0.82
N PRO A 47 -58.50 63.59 -0.97
CA PRO A 47 -59.86 64.10 -0.95
C PRO A 47 -60.72 63.27 -1.92
N ALA A 48 -62.01 63.09 -1.62
CA ALA A 48 -62.95 62.34 -2.47
C ALA A 48 -63.00 62.86 -3.93
N ASP A 49 -62.33 63.97 -4.19
CA ASP A 49 -62.13 64.63 -5.49
C ASP A 49 -60.83 64.18 -6.21
N SER A 50 -60.13 63.13 -5.75
CA SER A 50 -58.86 62.68 -6.36
C SER A 50 -59.09 61.65 -7.46
N ILE A 51 -58.86 62.05 -8.71
CA ILE A 51 -58.98 61.19 -9.92
C ILE A 51 -58.14 59.91 -9.84
N ASN A 52 -56.99 59.95 -9.16
CA ASN A 52 -56.06 58.82 -9.05
C ASN A 52 -56.44 57.79 -7.95
N SER A 53 -57.62 57.91 -7.36
CA SER A 53 -58.09 56.97 -6.34
C SER A 53 -58.54 55.64 -6.97
N PRO A 54 -58.18 54.48 -6.40
CA PRO A 54 -58.63 53.17 -6.90
C PRO A 54 -60.16 52.98 -6.85
N ASN A 55 -60.88 53.83 -6.13
CA ASN A 55 -62.34 53.83 -6.01
C ASN A 55 -62.97 55.09 -6.64
N PHE A 56 -62.39 55.60 -7.72
CA PHE A 56 -62.90 56.80 -8.41
C PHE A 56 -64.35 56.61 -8.89
N ASP A 57 -65.23 57.53 -8.47
CA ASP A 57 -66.61 57.64 -8.93
C ASP A 57 -66.74 58.89 -9.80
N SER A 58 -67.01 58.67 -11.09
CA SER A 58 -67.11 59.73 -12.10
C SER A 58 -68.29 60.67 -11.84
N ASP A 59 -69.42 60.14 -11.37
CA ASP A 59 -70.65 60.91 -11.20
C ASP A 59 -70.54 61.80 -9.96
N LEU A 60 -69.99 61.25 -8.86
CA LEU A 60 -69.67 62.00 -7.66
C LEU A 60 -68.63 63.10 -7.94
N TYR A 61 -67.54 62.77 -8.64
CA TYR A 61 -66.50 63.73 -9.00
C TYR A 61 -67.05 64.88 -9.86
N MET A 62 -67.87 64.56 -10.86
CA MET A 62 -68.49 65.58 -11.73
C MET A 62 -69.49 66.45 -10.96
N SER A 63 -70.29 65.87 -10.07
CA SER A 63 -71.23 66.62 -9.24
C SER A 63 -70.53 67.65 -8.35
N ILE A 64 -69.37 67.28 -7.79
CA ILE A 64 -68.55 68.15 -6.96
C ILE A 64 -67.86 69.22 -7.82
N LEU A 65 -67.40 68.88 -9.01
CA LEU A 65 -66.73 69.79 -9.93
C LEU A 65 -67.68 70.91 -10.41
N VAL A 66 -68.92 70.57 -10.76
CA VAL A 66 -69.96 71.52 -11.20
C VAL A 66 -70.41 72.44 -10.06
N GLN A 67 -70.42 71.96 -8.82
CA GLN A 67 -70.75 72.79 -7.65
C GLN A 67 -69.62 73.76 -7.26
N LYS A 68 -68.36 73.40 -7.53
CA LYS A 68 -67.18 74.17 -7.09
C LYS A 68 -66.64 75.16 -8.13
N LEU A 69 -66.78 74.87 -9.43
CA LEU A 69 -66.22 75.69 -10.52
C LEU A 69 -67.32 76.44 -11.28
N ASN A 70 -67.00 77.64 -11.76
CA ASN A 70 -67.82 78.35 -12.73
C ASN A 70 -67.57 77.76 -14.15
N LEU A 71 -68.37 78.19 -15.13
CA LEU A 71 -68.29 77.67 -16.51
C LEU A 71 -66.88 77.83 -17.13
N ASP A 72 -66.20 78.94 -16.85
CA ASP A 72 -64.84 79.22 -17.32
C ASP A 72 -63.81 78.26 -16.71
N GLY A 73 -63.91 78.00 -15.40
CA GLY A 73 -63.08 77.01 -14.70
C GLY A 73 -63.35 75.58 -15.17
N LEU A 74 -64.61 75.25 -15.52
CA LEU A 74 -64.95 73.95 -16.09
C LEU A 74 -64.37 73.76 -17.49
N LEU A 75 -64.41 74.81 -18.33
CA LEU A 75 -63.79 74.80 -19.66
C LEU A 75 -62.27 74.64 -19.56
N GLN A 76 -61.64 75.40 -18.66
CA GLN A 76 -60.21 75.30 -18.39
C GLN A 76 -59.84 73.88 -17.92
N LYS A 77 -60.64 73.28 -17.03
CA LYS A 77 -60.40 71.91 -16.56
C LYS A 77 -60.55 70.85 -17.66
N HIS A 78 -61.49 71.05 -18.59
CA HIS A 78 -61.62 70.19 -19.77
C HIS A 78 -60.37 70.28 -20.67
N VAL A 79 -59.86 71.49 -20.93
CA VAL A 79 -58.64 71.68 -21.73
C VAL A 79 -57.42 71.05 -21.06
N GLU A 80 -57.27 71.24 -19.75
CA GLU A 80 -56.20 70.60 -18.96
C GLU A 80 -56.28 69.08 -19.03
N MET A 81 -57.47 68.50 -18.85
CA MET A 81 -57.67 67.05 -18.90
C MET A 81 -57.38 66.50 -20.30
N ALA A 82 -57.80 67.19 -21.36
CA ALA A 82 -57.49 66.79 -22.73
C ALA A 82 -55.97 66.81 -23.00
N ALA A 83 -55.24 67.80 -22.46
CA ALA A 83 -53.79 67.84 -22.56
C ALA A 83 -53.12 66.73 -21.74
N GLU A 84 -53.62 66.45 -20.53
CA GLU A 84 -53.12 65.38 -19.66
C GLU A 84 -53.30 64.00 -20.30
N ILE A 85 -54.45 63.73 -20.92
CA ILE A 85 -54.71 62.50 -21.68
C ILE A 85 -53.67 62.31 -22.79
N LYS A 86 -53.39 63.37 -23.56
CA LYS A 86 -52.41 63.32 -24.66
C LYS A 86 -50.99 63.10 -24.13
N ASN A 87 -50.64 63.73 -23.02
CA ASN A 87 -49.32 63.54 -22.40
C ASN A 87 -49.17 62.11 -21.89
N LEU A 88 -50.18 61.55 -21.21
CA LEU A 88 -50.16 60.16 -20.73
C LEU A 88 -50.05 59.14 -21.87
N ASP A 89 -50.70 59.38 -23.01
CA ASP A 89 -50.55 58.52 -24.20
C ASP A 89 -49.11 58.57 -24.75
N THR A 90 -48.52 59.77 -24.79
CA THR A 90 -47.12 59.95 -25.21
C THR A 90 -46.16 59.26 -24.24
N ASP A 91 -46.41 59.37 -22.93
CA ASP A 91 -45.61 58.72 -21.88
C ASP A 91 -45.72 57.20 -21.94
N LEU A 92 -46.91 56.66 -22.20
CA LEU A 92 -47.12 55.23 -22.39
C LEU A 92 -46.32 54.72 -23.61
N GLN A 93 -46.38 55.44 -24.73
CA GLN A 93 -45.59 55.10 -25.91
C GLN A 93 -44.10 55.13 -25.59
N MET A 94 -43.61 56.19 -24.95
CA MET A 94 -42.21 56.31 -24.53
C MET A 94 -41.78 55.16 -23.62
N LEU A 95 -42.61 54.75 -22.66
CA LEU A 95 -42.32 53.62 -21.78
C LEU A 95 -42.18 52.32 -22.58
N VAL A 96 -43.05 52.08 -23.56
CA VAL A 96 -42.93 50.92 -24.45
C VAL A 96 -41.65 51.01 -25.26
N TYR A 97 -41.34 52.15 -25.88
CA TYR A 97 -40.10 52.34 -26.67
C TYR A 97 -38.83 52.11 -25.83
N GLU A 98 -38.76 52.69 -24.64
CA GLU A 98 -37.60 52.55 -23.74
C GLU A 98 -37.41 51.11 -23.24
N ASN A 99 -38.51 50.37 -23.07
CA ASN A 99 -38.47 49.02 -22.50
C ASN A 99 -38.62 47.89 -23.54
N TYR A 100 -38.90 48.20 -24.80
CA TYR A 100 -39.13 47.21 -25.87
C TYR A 100 -37.94 46.25 -26.02
N ASN A 101 -36.72 46.80 -26.03
CA ASN A 101 -35.49 46.02 -26.10
C ASN A 101 -35.35 45.07 -24.90
N LYS A 102 -35.81 45.46 -23.72
CA LYS A 102 -35.78 44.61 -22.51
C LYS A 102 -36.74 43.45 -22.66
N PHE A 103 -37.96 43.67 -23.16
CA PHE A 103 -38.94 42.60 -23.40
C PHE A 103 -38.46 41.59 -24.46
N ILE A 104 -37.89 42.08 -25.57
CA ILE A 104 -37.28 41.21 -26.59
C ILE A 104 -36.15 40.40 -25.97
N SER A 105 -35.20 41.06 -25.29
CA SER A 105 -34.04 40.39 -24.72
C SER A 105 -34.42 39.34 -23.66
N ALA A 106 -35.44 39.62 -22.84
CA ALA A 106 -35.98 38.68 -21.87
C ALA A 106 -36.61 37.47 -22.58
N THR A 107 -37.42 37.71 -23.61
CA THR A 107 -38.05 36.66 -24.41
C THR A 107 -37.01 35.78 -25.11
N ASP A 108 -35.98 36.37 -25.71
CA ASP A 108 -34.91 35.63 -26.37
C ASP A 108 -34.06 34.84 -25.38
N THR A 109 -33.84 35.38 -24.17
CA THR A 109 -33.16 34.65 -23.10
C THR A 109 -33.97 33.42 -22.67
N ILE A 110 -35.29 33.56 -22.51
CA ILE A 110 -36.19 32.42 -22.20
C ILE A 110 -36.14 31.37 -23.32
N LYS A 111 -36.16 31.80 -24.59
CA LYS A 111 -36.04 30.88 -25.73
C LYS A 111 -34.70 30.12 -25.72
N ARG A 112 -33.58 30.81 -25.49
CA ARG A 112 -32.26 30.17 -25.38
C ARG A 112 -32.19 29.20 -24.20
N MET A 113 -32.72 29.58 -23.04
CA MET A 113 -32.79 28.71 -21.87
C MET A 113 -33.59 27.44 -22.17
N LYS A 114 -34.76 27.57 -22.80
CA LYS A 114 -35.57 26.41 -23.21
C LYS A 114 -34.82 25.48 -24.15
N SER A 115 -34.17 26.02 -25.19
CA SER A 115 -33.40 25.21 -26.15
C SER A 115 -32.24 24.45 -25.50
N ASN A 116 -31.51 25.11 -24.58
CA ASN A 116 -30.39 24.49 -23.89
C ASN A 116 -30.84 23.38 -22.93
N ILE A 117 -31.93 23.58 -22.19
CA ILE A 117 -32.47 22.57 -21.27
C ILE A 117 -32.94 21.33 -22.05
N VAL A 118 -33.68 21.53 -23.14
CA VAL A 118 -34.14 20.43 -24.00
C VAL A 118 -32.94 19.69 -24.65
N GLY A 119 -31.91 20.42 -25.10
CA GLY A 119 -30.69 19.81 -25.63
C GLY A 119 -29.88 19.05 -24.57
N MET A 120 -29.92 19.48 -23.30
CA MET A 120 -29.19 18.84 -22.20
C MET A 120 -29.73 17.45 -21.86
N GLU A 121 -31.05 17.25 -21.92
CA GLU A 121 -31.68 15.95 -21.68
C GLU A 121 -31.21 14.91 -22.72
N ALA A 122 -31.26 15.26 -24.01
CA ALA A 122 -30.76 14.39 -25.08
C ALA A 122 -29.25 14.09 -24.95
N ASN A 123 -28.45 15.09 -24.54
CA ASN A 123 -27.02 14.90 -24.30
C ASN A 123 -26.75 13.96 -23.12
N MET A 124 -27.57 14.04 -22.06
CA MET A 124 -27.46 13.17 -20.88
C MET A 124 -27.82 11.72 -21.22
N GLU A 125 -28.88 11.51 -21.99
CA GLU A 125 -29.26 10.18 -22.49
C GLU A 125 -28.16 9.58 -23.38
N HIS A 126 -27.61 10.37 -24.29
CA HIS A 126 -26.49 9.94 -25.14
C HIS A 126 -25.24 9.61 -24.33
N LEU A 127 -24.94 10.37 -23.27
CA LEU A 127 -23.84 10.06 -22.35
C LEU A 127 -24.08 8.74 -21.61
N LEU A 128 -25.28 8.51 -21.09
CA LEU A 128 -25.64 7.27 -20.40
C LEU A 128 -25.47 6.07 -21.34
N ASN A 129 -25.95 6.17 -22.58
CA ASN A 129 -25.78 5.12 -23.59
C ASN A 129 -24.30 4.85 -23.90
N LYS A 130 -23.46 5.89 -23.97
CA LYS A 130 -22.02 5.73 -24.14
C LYS A 130 -21.37 5.03 -22.95
N ILE A 131 -21.72 5.41 -21.72
CA ILE A 131 -21.21 4.77 -20.50
C ILE A 131 -21.60 3.30 -20.47
N MET A 132 -22.86 2.97 -20.76
CA MET A 132 -23.31 1.58 -20.82
C MET A 132 -22.59 0.78 -21.92
N SER A 133 -22.34 1.39 -23.08
CA SER A 133 -21.57 0.75 -24.16
C SER A 133 -20.12 0.50 -23.75
N VAL A 134 -19.47 1.46 -23.08
CA VAL A 134 -18.11 1.31 -22.57
C VAL A 134 -18.06 0.23 -21.49
N GLN A 135 -19.00 0.24 -20.55
CA GLN A 135 -19.09 -0.77 -19.49
C GLN A 135 -19.27 -2.17 -20.07
N SER A 136 -20.22 -2.37 -20.98
CA SER A 136 -20.44 -3.65 -21.65
C SER A 136 -19.19 -4.16 -22.38
N LYS A 137 -18.50 -3.28 -23.14
CA LYS A 137 -17.26 -3.64 -23.82
C LYS A 137 -16.14 -3.97 -22.82
N SER A 138 -16.04 -3.22 -21.73
CA SER A 138 -15.09 -3.45 -20.64
C SER A 138 -15.33 -4.81 -19.98
N ASP A 139 -16.57 -5.17 -19.71
CA ASP A 139 -16.93 -6.45 -19.11
C ASP A 139 -16.56 -7.63 -20.02
N VAL A 140 -16.78 -7.50 -21.34
CA VAL A 140 -16.37 -8.51 -22.32
C VAL A 140 -14.84 -8.67 -22.34
N VAL A 141 -14.10 -7.56 -22.38
CA VAL A 141 -12.63 -7.58 -22.35
C VAL A 141 -12.14 -8.19 -21.04
N ASN A 142 -12.71 -7.77 -19.90
CA ASN A 142 -12.31 -8.25 -18.59
C ASN A 142 -12.58 -9.75 -18.43
N LYS A 143 -13.74 -10.23 -18.90
CA LYS A 143 -14.06 -11.67 -18.92
C LYS A 143 -13.06 -12.46 -19.76
N SER A 144 -12.75 -11.99 -20.96
CA SER A 144 -11.77 -12.65 -21.84
C SER A 144 -10.37 -12.68 -21.23
N LEU A 145 -9.93 -11.58 -20.62
CA LEU A 145 -8.64 -11.52 -19.93
C LEU A 145 -8.61 -12.40 -18.68
N PHE A 146 -9.71 -12.51 -17.95
CA PHE A 146 -9.82 -13.39 -16.78
C PHE A 146 -9.62 -14.86 -17.18
N GLU A 147 -10.30 -15.33 -18.22
CA GLU A 147 -10.14 -16.70 -18.75
C GLU A 147 -8.69 -16.97 -19.18
N LYS A 148 -8.06 -15.99 -19.86
CA LYS A 148 -6.65 -16.07 -20.25
C LYS A 148 -5.72 -16.15 -19.04
N ARG A 149 -5.94 -15.33 -18.00
CA ARG A 149 -5.16 -15.34 -16.75
C ARG A 149 -5.29 -16.67 -16.02
N GLU A 150 -6.50 -17.22 -15.94
CA GLU A 150 -6.73 -18.54 -15.33
C GLU A 150 -5.99 -19.65 -16.10
N HIS A 151 -6.02 -19.61 -17.44
CA HIS A 151 -5.27 -20.56 -18.25
C HIS A 151 -3.75 -20.42 -18.04
N ILE A 152 -3.23 -19.20 -17.98
CA ILE A 152 -1.81 -18.95 -17.70
C ILE A 152 -1.44 -19.48 -16.32
N GLU A 153 -2.29 -19.28 -15.31
CA GLU A 153 -2.05 -19.79 -13.96
C GLU A 153 -2.04 -21.32 -13.91
N LYS A 154 -2.97 -21.99 -14.61
CA LYS A 154 -2.96 -23.45 -14.78
C LYS A 154 -1.65 -23.92 -15.43
N LEU A 155 -1.21 -23.26 -16.50
CA LEU A 155 0.05 -23.57 -17.17
C LEU A 155 1.26 -23.35 -16.26
N HIS A 156 1.24 -22.29 -15.46
CA HIS A 156 2.30 -21.99 -14.50
C HIS A 156 2.37 -23.03 -13.39
N ARG A 157 1.23 -23.50 -12.87
CA ARG A 157 1.18 -24.60 -11.90
C ARG A 157 1.78 -25.88 -12.49
N THR A 158 1.40 -26.23 -13.73
CA THR A 158 1.94 -27.40 -14.44
C THR A 158 3.44 -27.25 -14.68
N ARG A 159 3.91 -26.09 -15.20
CA ARG A 159 5.32 -25.81 -15.42
C ARG A 159 6.13 -25.90 -14.11
N ASN A 160 5.61 -25.36 -13.01
CA ASN A 160 6.26 -25.45 -11.71
C ASN A 160 6.40 -26.89 -11.24
N LEU A 161 5.35 -27.71 -11.43
CA LEU A 161 5.42 -29.13 -11.10
C LEU A 161 6.47 -29.84 -11.97
N LEU A 162 6.44 -29.63 -13.29
CA LEU A 162 7.44 -30.17 -14.22
C LEU A 162 8.86 -29.75 -13.83
N GLN A 163 9.08 -28.50 -13.42
CA GLN A 163 10.39 -28.02 -13.00
C GLN A 163 10.87 -28.68 -11.69
N LYS A 164 9.96 -28.91 -10.73
CA LYS A 164 10.27 -29.68 -9.52
C LYS A 164 10.61 -31.14 -9.84
N VAL A 165 9.85 -31.77 -10.73
CA VAL A 165 10.12 -33.15 -11.18
C VAL A 165 11.46 -33.22 -11.91
N GLN A 166 11.73 -32.28 -12.82
CA GLN A 166 12.99 -32.18 -13.55
C GLN A 166 14.18 -32.03 -12.59
N PHE A 167 14.04 -31.18 -11.56
CA PHE A 167 15.07 -31.03 -10.53
C PHE A 167 15.40 -32.36 -9.82
N ILE A 168 14.40 -33.19 -9.53
CA ILE A 168 14.63 -34.49 -8.89
C ILE A 168 15.35 -35.47 -9.83
N TYR A 169 14.98 -35.49 -11.11
CA TYR A 169 15.67 -36.33 -12.11
C TYR A 169 17.11 -35.88 -12.39
N ASP A 170 17.37 -34.57 -12.36
CA ASP A 170 18.70 -34.01 -12.59
C ASP A 170 19.60 -34.06 -11.34
N LEU A 171 19.03 -34.32 -10.16
CA LEU A 171 19.73 -34.29 -8.89
C LEU A 171 20.94 -35.25 -8.82
N PRO A 172 20.87 -36.53 -9.23
CA PRO A 172 22.02 -37.42 -9.18
C PRO A 172 23.18 -36.93 -10.06
N ALA A 173 22.87 -36.44 -11.26
CA ALA A 173 23.87 -35.87 -12.16
C ALA A 173 24.47 -34.58 -11.60
N GLN A 174 23.67 -33.77 -10.91
CA GLN A 174 24.11 -32.54 -10.25
C GLN A 174 25.01 -32.84 -9.04
N LEU A 175 24.67 -33.83 -8.21
CA LEU A 175 25.51 -34.30 -7.11
C LEU A 175 26.85 -34.85 -7.64
N GLY A 176 26.82 -35.64 -8.71
CA GLY A 176 28.03 -36.12 -9.38
C GLY A 176 28.94 -35.00 -9.87
N ARG A 177 28.38 -33.88 -10.37
CA ARG A 177 29.17 -32.68 -10.73
C ARG A 177 29.75 -31.99 -9.49
N CYS A 178 28.98 -31.88 -8.40
CA CYS A 178 29.45 -31.26 -7.16
C CYS A 178 30.61 -32.07 -6.53
N ILE A 179 30.57 -33.40 -6.62
CA ILE A 179 31.67 -34.27 -6.17
C ILE A 179 32.95 -33.97 -6.96
N LYS A 180 32.85 -33.86 -8.30
CA LYS A 180 34.01 -33.58 -9.17
C LYS A 180 34.59 -32.18 -8.96
N ALA A 181 33.74 -31.21 -8.63
CA ALA A 181 34.15 -29.81 -8.39
C ALA A 181 34.53 -29.53 -6.92
N GLU A 182 34.47 -30.54 -6.04
CA GLU A 182 34.63 -30.42 -4.58
C GLU A 182 33.70 -29.40 -3.90
N ALA A 183 32.59 -29.03 -4.54
CA ALA A 183 31.59 -28.08 -4.04
C ALA A 183 30.57 -28.79 -3.12
N TYR A 184 31.01 -29.26 -1.96
CA TYR A 184 30.17 -30.08 -1.07
C TYR A 184 29.03 -29.30 -0.42
N ALA A 185 29.19 -28.00 -0.15
CA ALA A 185 28.15 -27.17 0.43
C ALA A 185 26.89 -27.11 -0.46
N ASP A 186 27.09 -26.97 -1.78
CA ASP A 186 26.00 -26.97 -2.75
C ASP A 186 25.36 -28.36 -2.87
N ALA A 187 26.17 -29.43 -2.83
CA ALA A 187 25.68 -30.80 -2.85
C ALA A 187 24.71 -31.09 -1.69
N VAL A 188 25.12 -30.71 -0.46
CA VAL A 188 24.27 -30.84 0.74
C VAL A 188 23.00 -30.02 0.58
N ARG A 189 23.08 -28.77 0.13
CA ARG A 189 21.89 -27.91 -0.05
C ARG A 189 20.89 -28.50 -1.04
N TYR A 190 21.35 -29.00 -2.19
CA TYR A 190 20.47 -29.62 -3.19
C TYR A 190 19.81 -30.89 -2.67
N PHE A 191 20.57 -31.73 -1.94
CA PHE A 191 20.03 -32.96 -1.36
C PHE A 191 19.06 -32.70 -0.21
N THR A 192 19.36 -31.77 0.71
CA THR A 192 18.44 -31.37 1.79
C THR A 192 17.13 -30.82 1.22
N GLY A 193 17.18 -30.03 0.14
CA GLY A 193 15.98 -29.53 -0.54
C GLY A 193 15.14 -30.62 -1.21
N ALA A 194 15.77 -31.72 -1.65
CA ALA A 194 15.09 -32.85 -2.28
C ALA A 194 14.62 -33.93 -1.29
N LYS A 195 15.22 -34.02 -0.10
CA LYS A 195 14.89 -34.98 0.97
C LYS A 195 13.39 -35.14 1.26
N PRO A 196 12.58 -34.07 1.46
CA PRO A 196 11.15 -34.25 1.74
C PRO A 196 10.38 -34.88 0.57
N ILE A 197 10.85 -34.68 -0.67
CA ILE A 197 10.23 -35.29 -1.86
C ILE A 197 10.59 -36.77 -1.95
N PHE A 198 11.82 -37.14 -1.57
CA PHE A 198 12.23 -38.54 -1.47
C PHE A 198 11.58 -39.29 -0.31
N GLU A 199 11.27 -38.61 0.79
CA GLU A 199 10.50 -39.20 1.90
C GLU A 199 9.04 -39.47 1.49
N ALA A 200 8.42 -38.55 0.74
CA ALA A 200 7.03 -38.70 0.32
C ALA A 200 6.82 -39.62 -0.90
N TYR A 201 7.73 -39.57 -1.88
CA TYR A 201 7.56 -40.24 -3.19
C TYR A 201 8.76 -41.08 -3.61
N GLY A 202 9.79 -41.19 -2.78
CA GLY A 202 11.02 -41.90 -3.12
C GLY A 202 10.85 -43.41 -3.24
N ASP A 203 9.90 -44.02 -2.56
CA ASP A 203 9.70 -45.48 -2.62
C ASP A 203 8.76 -45.93 -3.75
N SER A 204 8.25 -44.97 -4.53
CA SER A 204 7.40 -45.21 -5.69
C SER A 204 8.08 -44.70 -6.98
N SER A 205 7.72 -43.51 -7.45
CA SER A 205 8.12 -43.01 -8.77
C SER A 205 9.58 -42.55 -8.86
N PHE A 206 10.23 -42.23 -7.74
CA PHE A 206 11.61 -41.69 -7.74
C PHE A 206 12.64 -42.63 -7.13
N GLN A 207 12.39 -43.95 -7.07
CA GLN A 207 13.25 -44.91 -6.38
C GLN A 207 14.69 -44.94 -6.91
N ASP A 208 14.85 -44.94 -8.23
CA ASP A 208 16.19 -44.96 -8.84
C ASP A 208 16.94 -43.65 -8.60
N CYS A 209 16.24 -42.50 -8.67
CA CYS A 209 16.81 -41.18 -8.39
C CYS A 209 17.21 -41.04 -6.91
N LYS A 210 16.37 -41.54 -5.99
CA LYS A 210 16.66 -41.59 -4.55
C LYS A 210 17.92 -42.42 -4.30
N ARG A 211 17.95 -43.66 -4.79
CA ARG A 211 19.10 -44.57 -4.64
C ARG A 211 20.38 -43.95 -5.18
N ALA A 212 20.36 -43.41 -6.39
CA ALA A 212 21.54 -42.79 -7.01
C ALA A 212 22.00 -41.53 -6.26
N SER A 213 21.06 -40.74 -5.73
CA SER A 213 21.37 -39.53 -4.95
C SER A 213 21.94 -39.86 -3.58
N GLU A 214 21.40 -40.88 -2.90
CA GLU A 214 21.92 -41.39 -1.62
C GLU A 214 23.34 -41.95 -1.80
N GLN A 215 23.58 -42.77 -2.83
CA GLN A 215 24.93 -43.26 -3.15
C GLN A 215 25.92 -42.13 -3.44
N ALA A 216 25.49 -41.11 -4.19
CA ALA A 216 26.32 -39.93 -4.42
C ALA A 216 26.59 -39.16 -3.12
N MET A 217 25.61 -39.10 -2.22
CA MET A 217 25.77 -38.44 -0.92
C MET A 217 26.68 -39.24 0.03
N ASP A 218 26.66 -40.58 -0.01
CA ASP A 218 27.60 -41.41 0.75
C ASP A 218 29.05 -41.13 0.35
N ILE A 219 29.30 -40.93 -0.95
CA ILE A 219 30.62 -40.51 -1.45
C ILE A 219 30.99 -39.11 -0.94
N VAL A 220 30.05 -38.17 -0.91
CA VAL A 220 30.27 -36.84 -0.32
C VAL A 220 30.61 -36.96 1.17
N ILE A 221 29.88 -37.80 1.93
CA ILE A 221 30.14 -38.04 3.36
C ILE A 221 31.53 -38.64 3.55
N GLN A 222 31.94 -39.62 2.74
CA GLN A 222 33.28 -40.20 2.79
C GLN A 222 34.36 -39.16 2.53
N ASN A 223 34.21 -38.33 1.48
CA ASN A 223 35.15 -37.26 1.16
C ASN A 223 35.22 -36.19 2.27
N LEU A 224 34.10 -35.86 2.90
CA LEU A 224 34.05 -34.92 4.03
C LEU A 224 34.75 -35.51 5.27
N GLN A 225 34.57 -36.81 5.54
CA GLN A 225 35.29 -37.51 6.61
C GLN A 225 36.80 -37.61 6.36
N GLU A 226 37.21 -37.82 5.11
CA GLU A 226 38.62 -37.82 4.71
C GLU A 226 39.23 -36.42 4.85
N LYS A 227 38.50 -35.36 4.46
CA LYS A 227 38.92 -33.96 4.66
C LYS A 227 38.98 -33.57 6.14
N LEU A 228 38.17 -34.19 7.00
CA LEU A 228 38.25 -34.03 8.45
C LEU A 228 39.48 -34.74 9.05
N SER A 229 39.84 -35.90 8.49
CA SER A 229 40.96 -36.73 8.95
C SER A 229 42.33 -36.28 8.41
N SER A 230 42.34 -35.50 7.33
CA SER A 230 43.55 -35.03 6.67
C SER A 230 44.17 -33.85 7.42
N GLU A 231 45.42 -34.02 7.85
CA GLU A 231 46.19 -33.03 8.63
C GLU A 231 46.57 -31.77 7.81
N SER A 232 46.44 -31.81 6.48
CA SER A 232 46.82 -30.74 5.55
C SER A 232 45.75 -29.67 5.29
N VAL A 233 44.48 -29.90 5.68
CA VAL A 233 43.36 -29.02 5.35
C VAL A 233 43.23 -27.89 6.40
N PRO A 234 43.04 -26.61 6.01
CA PRO A 234 42.88 -25.51 6.95
C PRO A 234 41.65 -25.69 7.84
N ILE A 235 41.73 -25.18 9.07
CA ILE A 235 40.76 -25.36 10.14
C ILE A 235 39.34 -24.88 9.75
N GLU A 236 39.24 -23.83 8.95
CA GLU A 236 37.97 -23.28 8.46
C GLU A 236 37.22 -24.26 7.56
N ARG A 237 37.95 -24.98 6.69
CA ARG A 237 37.38 -26.00 5.78
C ARG A 237 36.97 -27.26 6.55
N ARG A 238 37.63 -27.56 7.69
CA ARG A 238 37.22 -28.64 8.59
C ARG A 238 35.95 -28.28 9.37
N ALA A 239 35.85 -27.05 9.87
CA ALA A 239 34.65 -26.54 10.52
C ALA A 239 33.44 -26.53 9.55
N GLU A 240 33.65 -26.13 8.29
CA GLU A 240 32.63 -26.21 7.23
C GLU A 240 32.21 -27.66 6.96
N ALA A 241 33.16 -28.60 6.87
CA ALA A 241 32.84 -30.01 6.69
C ALA A 241 32.00 -30.58 7.84
N VAL A 242 32.30 -30.21 9.08
CA VAL A 242 31.53 -30.62 10.27
C VAL A 242 30.12 -30.02 10.25
N LEU A 243 29.96 -28.76 9.86
CA LEU A 243 28.65 -28.12 9.71
C LEU A 243 27.79 -28.83 8.65
N LEU A 244 28.38 -29.16 7.50
CA LEU A 244 27.71 -29.86 6.41
C LEU A 244 27.29 -31.28 6.80
N LEU A 245 28.13 -32.01 7.56
CA LEU A 245 27.81 -33.33 8.10
C LEU A 245 26.66 -33.26 9.12
N LYS A 246 26.59 -32.20 9.94
CA LYS A 246 25.45 -31.95 10.84
C LYS A 246 24.16 -31.71 10.06
N GLN A 247 24.21 -30.92 8.98
CA GLN A 247 23.04 -30.63 8.13
C GLN A 247 22.49 -31.87 7.41
N LEU A 248 23.33 -32.85 7.10
CA LEU A 248 22.95 -34.13 6.51
C LEU A 248 22.34 -35.13 7.51
N SER A 249 22.14 -34.75 8.79
CA SER A 249 21.62 -35.63 9.85
C SER A 249 22.45 -36.91 10.06
N PHE A 250 23.78 -36.82 9.89
CA PHE A 250 24.69 -37.92 10.24
C PHE A 250 24.74 -38.09 11.77
N PRO A 251 24.74 -39.32 12.32
CA PRO A 251 24.74 -39.53 13.76
C PRO A 251 25.97 -38.90 14.41
N VAL A 252 25.71 -37.89 15.23
CA VAL A 252 26.71 -37.05 15.91
C VAL A 252 27.63 -37.88 16.80
N ASP A 253 27.16 -39.01 17.31
CA ASP A 253 27.91 -39.91 18.19
C ASP A 253 29.13 -40.54 17.51
N ASN A 254 28.99 -40.94 16.24
CA ASN A 254 30.07 -41.54 15.45
C ASN A 254 31.07 -40.47 14.96
N LEU A 255 30.59 -39.24 14.76
CA LEU A 255 31.46 -38.10 14.45
C LEU A 255 32.26 -37.69 15.68
N LYS A 256 31.62 -37.63 16.85
CA LYS A 256 32.22 -37.27 18.14
C LYS A 256 33.29 -38.27 18.56
N SER A 257 33.02 -39.57 18.49
CA SER A 257 34.01 -40.60 18.82
C SER A 257 35.23 -40.53 17.91
N LYS A 258 35.02 -40.40 16.59
CA LYS A 258 36.10 -40.36 15.59
C LYS A 258 36.90 -39.07 15.63
N LEU A 259 36.28 -37.96 16.00
CA LEU A 259 36.93 -36.67 16.25
C LEU A 259 37.76 -36.73 17.55
N LEU A 260 37.18 -37.29 18.62
CA LEU A 260 37.87 -37.47 19.92
C LEU A 260 39.07 -38.41 19.79
N GLU A 261 38.92 -39.54 19.10
CA GLU A 261 40.01 -40.49 18.83
C GLU A 261 41.13 -39.81 18.02
N LYS A 262 40.80 -38.93 17.08
CA LYS A 262 41.80 -38.16 16.32
C LYS A 262 42.46 -37.06 17.15
N PHE A 263 41.73 -36.42 18.06
CA PHE A 263 42.34 -35.50 19.03
C PHE A 263 43.26 -36.25 19.99
N GLU A 264 42.86 -37.43 20.45
CA GLU A 264 43.66 -38.30 21.32
C GLU A 264 44.93 -38.77 20.61
N ASP A 265 44.83 -39.23 19.35
CA ASP A 265 45.99 -39.56 18.49
C ASP A 265 46.93 -38.36 18.27
N CYS A 266 46.38 -37.16 18.08
CA CYS A 266 47.16 -35.94 17.87
C CYS A 266 47.89 -35.53 19.16
N LEU A 267 47.19 -35.58 20.30
CA LEU A 267 47.77 -35.36 21.62
C LEU A 267 48.85 -36.40 21.96
N LEU A 268 48.66 -37.67 21.59
CA LEU A 268 49.65 -38.73 21.73
C LEU A 268 50.91 -38.48 20.88
N LYS A 269 50.75 -38.02 19.63
CA LYS A 269 51.88 -37.61 18.78
C LYS A 269 52.65 -36.41 19.36
N PHE A 270 51.97 -35.48 20.04
CA PHE A 270 52.63 -34.38 20.74
C PHE A 270 53.35 -34.84 22.00
N HIS A 271 52.76 -35.75 22.77
CA HIS A 271 53.38 -36.29 23.98
C HIS A 271 54.69 -37.03 23.64
N ASN A 272 54.67 -37.85 22.59
CA ASN A 272 55.86 -38.52 22.09
C ASN A 272 56.93 -37.56 21.50
N HIS A 273 56.54 -36.35 21.07
CA HIS A 273 57.48 -35.31 20.66
C HIS A 273 58.04 -34.48 21.83
N SER A 274 57.36 -34.44 22.98
CA SER A 274 57.90 -33.85 24.21
C SER A 274 58.89 -34.77 24.92
N ASP A 275 58.75 -36.09 24.78
CA ASP A 275 59.63 -37.07 25.44
C ASP A 275 61.01 -37.21 24.76
N GLU A 276 61.23 -36.67 23.56
CA GLU A 276 62.55 -36.69 22.88
C GLU A 276 63.38 -35.40 23.05
N VAL A 277 62.91 -34.39 23.80
CA VAL A 277 63.69 -33.15 24.02
C VAL A 277 63.76 -32.80 25.50
N GLU A 278 64.64 -33.48 26.23
CA GLU A 278 65.26 -32.91 27.42
C GLU A 278 66.63 -32.28 27.07
N LEU A 279 66.85 -31.08 27.62
CA LEU A 279 68.06 -30.24 27.62
C LEU A 279 68.24 -29.24 26.45
N SER A 280 67.54 -28.12 26.52
CA SER A 280 68.19 -26.79 26.68
C SER A 280 67.16 -25.67 26.87
N GLU A 281 67.47 -24.79 27.82
CA GLU A 281 66.68 -23.63 28.20
C GLU A 281 66.58 -22.56 27.10
N SER A 282 65.42 -21.87 27.12
CA SER A 282 65.01 -20.67 26.36
C SER A 282 64.50 -20.89 24.92
N ASP A 283 63.32 -20.29 24.66
CA ASP A 283 62.57 -20.18 23.38
C ASP A 283 61.53 -21.26 22.99
N GLY A 284 61.08 -22.11 23.92
CA GLY A 284 60.00 -23.08 23.67
C GLY A 284 58.56 -22.60 23.94
N LEU A 285 58.38 -21.60 24.80
CA LEU A 285 57.06 -21.21 25.33
C LEU A 285 56.11 -20.49 24.36
N PRO A 286 56.55 -19.67 23.38
CA PRO A 286 55.62 -19.03 22.45
C PRO A 286 55.12 -19.98 21.36
N LYS A 287 55.85 -21.06 21.06
CA LYS A 287 55.48 -22.01 19.99
C LYS A 287 54.42 -23.00 20.46
N ALA A 288 54.55 -23.53 21.67
CA ALA A 288 53.52 -24.37 22.29
C ALA A 288 52.22 -23.57 22.52
N ARG A 289 52.30 -22.34 23.05
CA ARG A 289 51.12 -21.48 23.24
C ARG A 289 50.47 -21.03 21.94
N SER A 290 51.25 -20.61 20.94
CA SER A 290 50.72 -20.25 19.63
C SER A 290 50.03 -21.43 18.96
N MET A 291 50.53 -22.65 19.17
CA MET A 291 50.01 -23.87 18.57
C MET A 291 48.83 -24.45 19.35
N PHE A 292 48.76 -24.23 20.66
CA PHE A 292 47.60 -24.53 21.50
C PHE A 292 46.45 -23.55 21.21
N LEU A 293 46.73 -22.25 21.04
CA LEU A 293 45.79 -21.25 20.51
C LEU A 293 45.39 -21.51 19.05
N PHE A 294 46.25 -22.18 18.26
CA PHE A 294 45.93 -22.60 16.89
C PHE A 294 45.05 -23.86 16.87
N MET A 295 45.29 -24.81 17.79
CA MET A 295 44.43 -25.98 18.03
C MET A 295 43.06 -25.58 18.59
N PHE A 296 43.04 -24.61 19.51
CA PHE A 296 41.87 -23.94 20.05
C PHE A 296 41.59 -22.62 19.33
N SER A 297 41.61 -22.65 18.01
CA SER A 297 40.98 -21.59 17.21
C SER A 297 39.56 -21.38 17.75
N PHE A 298 39.21 -20.14 18.12
CA PHE A 298 37.91 -19.74 18.68
C PHE A 298 36.72 -20.33 17.91
N ARG A 299 36.88 -20.50 16.58
CA ARG A 299 35.88 -21.12 15.69
C ARG A 299 35.66 -22.62 15.94
N LEU A 300 36.69 -23.35 16.34
CA LEU A 300 36.60 -24.78 16.65
C LEU A 300 35.91 -24.98 17.99
N VAL A 301 36.15 -24.10 18.97
CA VAL A 301 35.46 -24.07 20.26
C VAL A 301 33.99 -23.72 20.09
N ASP A 302 33.66 -22.75 19.22
CA ASP A 302 32.27 -22.43 18.89
C ASP A 302 31.58 -23.63 18.22
N VAL A 303 32.23 -24.31 17.27
CA VAL A 303 31.71 -25.53 16.65
C VAL A 303 31.59 -26.68 17.67
N PHE A 304 32.53 -26.79 18.62
CA PHE A 304 32.50 -27.77 19.71
C PHE A 304 31.33 -27.48 20.67
N MET A 305 31.16 -26.23 21.09
CA MET A 305 30.04 -25.78 21.92
C MET A 305 28.71 -25.98 21.20
N GLN A 306 28.63 -25.67 19.91
CA GLN A 306 27.41 -25.83 19.11
C GLN A 306 27.12 -27.29 18.70
N LEU A 307 28.10 -28.18 18.82
CA LEU A 307 27.93 -29.64 18.75
C LEU A 307 27.51 -30.23 20.11
N PHE A 308 27.96 -29.66 21.22
CA PHE A 308 27.74 -30.17 22.57
C PHE A 308 26.61 -29.47 23.36
N GLU A 309 26.04 -28.36 22.88
CA GLU A 309 24.89 -27.67 23.48
C GLU A 309 23.64 -28.56 23.61
N CYS A 310 23.61 -29.71 22.92
CA CYS A 310 22.54 -30.69 23.11
C CYS A 310 22.73 -31.59 24.35
N PHE A 311 23.89 -31.54 25.03
CA PHE A 311 24.29 -32.45 26.10
C PHE A 311 24.25 -31.82 27.49
N GLN A 312 23.32 -30.90 27.75
CA GLN A 312 23.10 -30.38 29.11
C GLN A 312 22.09 -31.21 29.93
N CYS A 313 21.88 -32.48 29.57
CA CYS A 313 21.12 -33.42 30.39
C CYS A 313 21.63 -34.85 30.19
N SER A 314 22.49 -35.30 31.10
CA SER A 314 22.84 -36.70 31.42
C SER A 314 24.27 -37.12 31.07
N MET A 315 25.10 -37.18 32.13
CA MET A 315 26.26 -38.07 32.35
C MET A 315 27.57 -37.35 32.72
N HIS A 316 27.70 -37.12 34.04
CA HIS A 316 28.90 -37.25 34.87
C HIS A 316 30.24 -36.70 34.32
N MET A 317 30.57 -35.48 34.76
CA MET A 317 31.90 -34.84 34.62
C MET A 317 32.99 -35.45 35.53
N ASN A 318 33.25 -36.75 35.49
CA ASN A 318 34.26 -37.36 36.38
C ASN A 318 35.43 -38.08 35.68
N THR A 319 35.60 -37.95 34.36
CA THR A 319 36.68 -38.65 33.64
C THR A 319 37.38 -37.80 32.59
N TRP A 320 37.47 -36.48 32.79
CA TRP A 320 38.41 -35.66 32.01
C TRP A 320 39.69 -35.45 32.82
N PRO A 321 40.88 -35.69 32.25
CA PRO A 321 42.13 -35.47 32.96
C PRO A 321 42.22 -34.00 33.37
N VAL A 322 42.40 -33.81 34.68
CA VAL A 322 42.44 -32.53 35.43
C VAL A 322 43.45 -31.51 34.86
N VAL A 323 44.31 -31.94 33.92
CA VAL A 323 45.27 -31.09 33.22
C VAL A 323 44.59 -30.11 32.26
N VAL A 324 43.49 -30.49 31.59
CA VAL A 324 42.82 -29.62 30.59
C VAL A 324 41.97 -28.53 31.26
N LEU A 325 41.42 -28.81 32.45
CA LEU A 325 40.60 -27.86 33.20
C LEU A 325 41.41 -26.77 33.92
N LYS A 326 42.73 -26.92 34.04
CA LYS A 326 43.59 -25.94 34.74
C LYS A 326 44.15 -24.83 33.86
N GLU A 327 44.07 -24.96 32.54
CA GLU A 327 44.41 -23.89 31.58
C GLU A 327 43.18 -23.21 30.98
N ILE A 328 41.98 -23.75 31.21
CA ILE A 328 40.70 -23.11 30.90
C ILE A 328 40.21 -22.41 32.17
N ASP A 329 41.03 -21.53 32.74
CA ASP A 329 40.55 -20.61 33.77
C ASP A 329 39.67 -19.55 33.10
N CYS A 330 38.36 -19.78 33.24
CA CYS A 330 37.29 -18.80 33.35
C CYS A 330 37.69 -17.32 33.16
N THR A 331 37.77 -16.83 31.92
CA THR A 331 37.73 -15.38 31.66
C THR A 331 36.75 -14.97 30.55
N TYR A 332 35.92 -15.89 30.04
CA TYR A 332 34.88 -15.57 29.04
C TYR A 332 33.51 -16.19 29.37
N ALA A 333 33.17 -16.22 30.66
CA ALA A 333 31.78 -16.40 31.09
C ALA A 333 31.28 -15.03 31.59
N CYS A 334 30.21 -14.54 30.96
CA CYS A 334 29.52 -13.25 31.16
C CYS A 334 30.13 -12.03 30.44
N GLU A 335 29.81 -11.87 29.15
CA GLU A 335 29.09 -10.68 28.65
C GLU A 335 28.77 -10.82 27.14
N PHE A 336 27.45 -10.75 26.85
CA PHE A 336 26.73 -10.66 25.57
C PHE A 336 26.31 -11.94 24.82
#